data_AF-A0A8J7J760-F1
#
_entry.id   AF-A0A8J7J760-F1
#
_cell.length_a   1.000
_cell.length_b   1.000
_cell.length_c   1.000
_cell.angle_alpha   90.00
_cell.angle_beta   90.00
_cell.angle_gamma   90.00
#
_symmetry.space_group_name_H-M   'P 1'
#
loop_
_entity.id
_entity.type
_entity.pdbx_description
1 polymer ?
#
loop_
_entity_poly.entity_id
_entity_poly.type
_entity_poly.pdbx_seq_one_letter_code
_entity_poly.pdbx_strand_id
1 'polypeptide(L)'
;MEREDLIQDIRGQIVVAFLSGMSVVEITRALKKGNVEFVHSFLRSIGHIKSMDKESYHQSFDIDWPLEAALRKIGYTFARWCKGWGFDPAVAELVLKDRPNIDHTPKEHEAMKRDFPEAYAKVFGKDAEQASAAVKAKKQYPTICLTRDSLREAYLAEIPGPPVLNACGASLDHAYERIKEVWKLYESLLRLKSAIENHIARESF
;
A
#
# COMPACT_ATOMS: atom_id res chain seq x y z
N MET A 1 -10.02 20.44 6.09
CA MET A 1 -10.00 19.18 5.32
C MET A 1 -10.36 18.10 6.30
N GLU A 2 -11.48 17.47 5.99
CA GLU A 2 -12.12 16.50 6.87
C GLU A 2 -11.62 15.09 6.54
N ARG A 3 -12.07 14.12 7.33
CA ARG A 3 -11.69 12.71 7.18
C ARG A 3 -12.05 12.17 5.80
N GLU A 4 -13.21 12.52 5.28
CA GLU A 4 -13.74 12.02 4.01
C GLU A 4 -12.93 12.55 2.82
N ASP A 5 -12.54 13.82 2.84
CA ASP A 5 -11.64 14.44 1.85
C ASP A 5 -10.31 13.67 1.77
N LEU A 6 -9.71 13.37 2.93
CA LEU A 6 -8.46 12.61 3.02
C LEU A 6 -8.59 11.20 2.45
N ILE A 7 -9.71 10.53 2.69
CA ILE A 7 -9.95 9.19 2.15
C ILE A 7 -10.05 9.25 0.63
N GLN A 8 -10.72 10.27 0.09
CA GLN A 8 -10.82 10.50 -1.35
C GLN A 8 -9.45 10.80 -1.96
N ASP A 9 -8.65 11.65 -1.33
CA ASP A 9 -7.29 11.97 -1.77
C ASP A 9 -6.38 10.73 -1.75
N ILE A 10 -6.44 9.92 -0.68
CA ILE A 10 -5.69 8.67 -0.59
C ILE A 10 -6.09 7.73 -1.74
N ARG A 11 -7.39 7.60 -2.02
CA ARG A 11 -7.89 6.78 -3.14
C ARG A 11 -7.37 7.29 -4.48
N GLY A 12 -7.40 8.60 -4.71
CA GLY A 12 -6.82 9.21 -5.92
C GLY A 12 -5.32 8.90 -6.05
N GLN A 13 -4.55 9.04 -4.97
CA GLN A 13 -3.13 8.73 -4.98
C GLN A 13 -2.82 7.23 -5.13
N ILE A 14 -3.70 6.33 -4.66
CA ILE A 14 -3.55 4.89 -4.92
C ILE A 14 -3.64 4.61 -6.43
N VAL A 15 -4.57 5.26 -7.13
CA VAL A 15 -4.70 5.13 -8.59
C VAL A 15 -3.44 5.64 -9.28
N VAL A 16 -2.98 6.84 -8.91
CA VAL A 16 -1.75 7.43 -9.48
C VAL A 16 -0.55 6.50 -9.27
N ALA A 17 -0.36 5.98 -8.06
CA ALA A 17 0.72 5.04 -7.74
C ALA A 17 0.65 3.77 -8.59
N PHE A 18 -0.54 3.20 -8.74
CA PHE A 18 -0.72 1.98 -9.51
C PHE A 18 -0.45 2.21 -11.00
N LEU A 19 -0.98 3.31 -11.56
CA LEU A 19 -0.74 3.68 -12.96
C LEU A 19 0.70 4.09 -13.25
N SER A 20 1.45 4.57 -12.25
CA SER A 20 2.89 4.81 -12.37
C SER A 20 3.73 3.53 -12.28
N GLY A 21 3.10 2.36 -12.15
CA GLY A 21 3.79 1.07 -12.13
C GLY A 21 4.09 0.52 -10.74
N MET A 22 3.67 1.15 -9.64
CA MET A 22 3.84 0.59 -8.29
C MET A 22 2.92 -0.62 -8.08
N SER A 23 3.41 -1.62 -7.34
CA SER A 23 2.64 -2.80 -7.02
C SER A 23 1.64 -2.54 -5.89
N VAL A 24 0.61 -3.38 -5.79
CA VAL A 24 -0.32 -3.37 -4.64
C VAL A 24 0.43 -3.48 -3.31
N VAL A 25 1.50 -4.28 -3.26
CA VAL A 25 2.30 -4.51 -2.05
C VAL A 25 3.07 -3.26 -1.66
N GLU A 26 3.68 -2.57 -2.61
CA GLU A 26 4.42 -1.32 -2.36
C GLU A 26 3.51 -0.19 -1.91
N ILE A 27 2.35 -0.04 -2.56
CA ILE A 27 1.33 0.95 -2.16
C ILE A 27 0.87 0.66 -0.73
N THR A 28 0.59 -0.61 -0.42
CA THR A 28 0.19 -1.07 0.93
C THR A 28 1.27 -0.75 1.97
N ARG A 29 2.54 -0.98 1.62
CA ARG A 29 3.71 -0.68 2.46
C ARG A 29 3.86 0.82 2.71
N ALA A 30 3.70 1.66 1.69
CA ALA A 30 3.75 3.12 1.82
C ALA A 30 2.66 3.64 2.79
N LEU A 31 1.46 3.07 2.70
CA LEU A 31 0.35 3.36 3.62
C LEU A 31 0.55 2.79 5.03
N LYS A 32 1.58 1.96 5.28
CA LYS A 32 1.79 1.18 6.53
C LYS A 32 0.56 0.37 6.93
N LYS A 33 -0.11 -0.23 5.95
CA LYS A 33 -1.17 -1.21 6.23
C LYS A 33 -0.54 -2.60 6.34
N GLY A 34 -1.03 -3.41 7.27
CA GLY A 34 -0.56 -4.78 7.45
C GLY A 34 -1.14 -5.77 6.43
N ASN A 35 -2.14 -5.35 5.66
CA ASN A 35 -2.86 -6.21 4.71
C ASN A 35 -3.17 -5.41 3.43
N VAL A 36 -3.06 -6.09 2.29
CA VAL A 36 -3.29 -5.56 0.93
C VAL A 36 -4.76 -5.31 0.59
N GLU A 37 -5.69 -5.86 1.35
CA GLU A 37 -7.12 -5.90 1.02
C GLU A 37 -7.70 -4.52 0.69
N PHE A 38 -7.33 -3.50 1.47
CA PHE A 38 -7.77 -2.13 1.24
C PHE A 38 -7.40 -1.62 -0.16
N VAL A 39 -6.14 -1.80 -0.57
CA VAL A 39 -5.63 -1.33 -1.86
C VAL A 39 -6.16 -2.19 -3.00
N HIS A 40 -6.03 -3.51 -2.86
CA HIS A 40 -6.45 -4.45 -3.90
C HIS A 40 -7.96 -4.36 -4.18
N SER A 41 -8.80 -4.37 -3.15
CA SER A 41 -10.26 -4.33 -3.36
C SER A 41 -10.73 -2.99 -3.89
N PHE A 42 -10.07 -1.89 -3.51
CA PHE A 42 -10.34 -0.59 -4.12
C PHE A 42 -9.99 -0.59 -5.62
N LEU A 43 -8.77 -0.97 -5.99
CA LEU A 43 -8.33 -1.04 -7.41
C LEU A 43 -9.21 -1.99 -8.23
N ARG A 44 -9.66 -3.11 -7.64
CA ARG A 44 -10.63 -4.01 -8.26
C ARG A 44 -12.00 -3.33 -8.45
N SER A 45 -12.52 -2.64 -7.44
CA SER A 45 -13.85 -2.01 -7.52
C SER A 45 -13.97 -0.94 -8.60
N ILE A 46 -12.84 -0.33 -8.99
CA ILE A 46 -12.77 0.69 -10.04
C ILE A 46 -12.22 0.15 -11.36
N GLY A 47 -12.02 -1.17 -11.47
CA GLY A 47 -11.68 -1.84 -12.73
C GLY A 47 -10.20 -1.86 -13.13
N HIS A 48 -9.28 -1.37 -12.28
CA HIS A 48 -7.84 -1.44 -12.56
C HIS A 48 -7.26 -2.85 -12.34
N ILE A 49 -7.87 -3.65 -11.46
CA ILE A 49 -7.55 -5.08 -11.31
C ILE A 49 -8.77 -5.89 -11.72
N LYS A 50 -8.57 -6.85 -12.64
CA LYS A 50 -9.65 -7.73 -13.10
C LYS A 50 -10.17 -8.60 -11.95
N SER A 51 -11.48 -8.80 -11.90
CA SER A 51 -12.09 -9.80 -11.03
C SER A 51 -11.56 -11.20 -11.38
N MET A 52 -11.43 -12.05 -10.36
CA MET A 52 -11.13 -13.46 -10.58
C MET A 52 -12.43 -14.23 -10.78
N ASP A 53 -12.42 -15.16 -11.72
CA ASP A 53 -13.51 -16.09 -11.88
C ASP A 53 -13.56 -17.05 -10.69
N LYS A 54 -14.75 -17.58 -10.38
CA LYS A 54 -14.95 -18.45 -9.20
C LYS A 54 -14.03 -19.67 -9.22
N GLU A 55 -13.75 -20.21 -10.41
CA GLU A 55 -12.89 -21.37 -10.60
C GLU A 55 -11.43 -21.06 -10.25
N SER A 56 -10.92 -19.90 -10.66
CA SER A 56 -9.56 -19.44 -10.33
C SER A 56 -9.37 -19.14 -8.84
N TYR A 57 -10.46 -18.95 -8.08
CA TYR A 57 -10.40 -18.71 -6.64
C TYR A 57 -10.04 -19.98 -5.85
N HIS A 58 -10.40 -21.16 -6.37
CA HIS A 58 -10.15 -22.45 -5.75
C HIS A 58 -8.92 -23.17 -6.30
N GLN A 59 -8.28 -22.59 -7.31
CA GLN A 59 -7.07 -23.15 -7.89
C GLN A 59 -5.91 -23.04 -6.89
N SER A 60 -5.33 -24.20 -6.57
CA SER A 60 -4.07 -24.27 -5.84
C SER A 60 -2.90 -24.08 -6.83
N PHE A 61 -1.91 -23.31 -6.42
CA PHE A 61 -0.66 -23.13 -7.17
C PHE A 61 0.47 -23.66 -6.31
N ASP A 62 1.37 -24.42 -6.91
CA ASP A 62 2.53 -24.99 -6.24
C ASP A 62 3.71 -24.01 -6.39
N ILE A 63 3.84 -23.11 -5.43
CA ILE A 63 4.95 -22.16 -5.34
C ILE A 63 5.79 -22.44 -4.10
N ASP A 64 7.06 -22.07 -4.13
CA ASP A 64 7.96 -22.26 -2.99
C ASP A 64 7.41 -21.66 -1.70
N TRP A 65 7.46 -22.45 -0.61
CA TRP A 65 6.89 -22.10 0.68
C TRP A 65 7.31 -20.71 1.20
N PRO A 66 8.59 -20.26 1.09
CA PRO A 66 8.96 -18.93 1.57
C PRO A 66 8.18 -17.80 0.87
N LEU A 67 7.91 -17.94 -0.42
CA LEU A 67 7.15 -16.97 -1.21
C LEU A 67 5.67 -16.99 -0.81
N GLU A 68 5.09 -18.18 -0.72
CA GLU A 68 3.70 -18.36 -0.30
C GLU A 68 3.45 -17.79 1.11
N ALA A 69 4.37 -18.06 2.04
CA ALA A 69 4.29 -17.56 3.40
C ALA A 69 4.36 -16.02 3.46
N ALA A 70 5.17 -15.40 2.61
CA ALA A 70 5.28 -13.94 2.53
C ALA A 70 3.99 -13.29 2.01
N LEU A 71 3.38 -13.88 0.97
CA LEU A 71 2.08 -13.48 0.44
C LEU A 71 0.99 -13.60 1.52
N ARG A 72 0.89 -14.77 2.16
CA ARG A 72 -0.08 -15.03 3.23
C ARG A 72 0.05 -14.07 4.41
N LYS A 73 1.29 -13.71 4.79
CA LYS A 73 1.55 -12.79 5.91
C LYS A 73 0.87 -11.43 5.72
N ILE A 74 0.69 -10.98 4.49
CA ILE A 74 0.02 -9.71 4.16
C ILE A 74 -1.41 -9.90 3.65
N GLY A 75 -1.99 -11.09 3.82
CA GLY A 75 -3.36 -11.41 3.39
C GLY A 75 -3.53 -11.52 1.88
N TYR A 76 -2.46 -11.82 1.15
CA TYR A 76 -2.46 -11.93 -0.30
C TYR A 76 -2.35 -13.40 -0.73
N THR A 77 -3.14 -13.82 -1.71
CA THR A 77 -2.99 -15.14 -2.35
C THR A 77 -2.15 -14.99 -3.62
N PHE A 78 -1.43 -16.02 -4.04
CA PHE A 78 -0.62 -15.99 -5.26
C PHE A 78 -1.41 -15.56 -6.51
N ALA A 79 -2.61 -16.12 -6.73
CA ALA A 79 -3.46 -15.73 -7.86
C ALA A 79 -3.80 -14.24 -7.88
N ARG A 80 -4.22 -13.68 -6.73
CA ARG A 80 -4.50 -12.25 -6.59
C ARG A 80 -3.25 -11.40 -6.81
N TRP A 81 -2.09 -11.85 -6.33
CA TRP A 81 -0.81 -11.16 -6.58
C TRP A 81 -0.49 -11.10 -8.07
N CYS A 82 -0.62 -12.23 -8.78
CA CYS A 82 -0.47 -12.28 -10.23
C CYS A 82 -1.41 -11.30 -10.93
N LYS A 83 -2.70 -11.28 -10.56
CA LYS A 83 -3.67 -10.34 -11.13
C LYS A 83 -3.34 -8.87 -10.84
N GLY A 84 -2.80 -8.56 -9.67
CA GLY A 84 -2.33 -7.22 -9.34
C GLY A 84 -1.19 -6.75 -10.25
N TRP A 85 -0.36 -7.67 -10.73
CA TRP A 85 0.70 -7.42 -11.70
C TRP A 85 0.28 -7.59 -13.16
N GLY A 86 -0.93 -8.12 -13.42
CA GLY A 86 -1.40 -8.45 -14.75
C GLY A 86 -0.86 -9.78 -15.31
N PHE A 87 -0.24 -10.61 -14.49
CA PHE A 87 0.27 -11.93 -14.87
C PHE A 87 -0.83 -12.98 -14.98
N ASP A 88 -0.57 -14.00 -15.79
CA ASP A 88 -1.32 -15.25 -15.73
C ASP A 88 -0.78 -16.13 -14.60
N PRO A 89 -1.62 -16.56 -13.62
CA PRO A 89 -1.15 -17.35 -12.49
C PRO A 89 -0.46 -18.68 -12.85
N ALA A 90 -0.94 -19.39 -13.89
CA ALA A 90 -0.35 -20.68 -14.27
C ALA A 90 1.02 -20.48 -14.93
N VAL A 91 1.16 -19.44 -15.76
CA VAL A 91 2.47 -19.06 -16.33
C VAL A 91 3.42 -18.63 -15.23
N ALA A 92 2.97 -17.76 -14.31
CA ALA A 92 3.81 -17.26 -13.22
C ALA A 92 4.27 -18.38 -12.28
N GLU A 93 3.44 -19.38 -12.02
CA GLU A 93 3.81 -20.57 -11.25
C GLU A 93 4.98 -21.31 -11.92
N LEU A 94 4.86 -21.61 -13.22
CA LEU A 94 5.90 -22.30 -13.97
C LEU A 94 7.22 -21.50 -13.98
N VAL A 95 7.13 -20.19 -14.24
CA VAL A 95 8.31 -19.31 -14.28
C VAL A 95 9.02 -19.24 -12.93
N LEU A 96 8.26 -19.17 -11.83
CA LEU A 96 8.83 -19.07 -10.49
C LEU A 96 9.37 -20.41 -9.95
N LYS A 97 9.02 -21.55 -10.56
CA LYS A 97 9.66 -22.85 -10.24
C LYS A 97 11.07 -22.95 -10.77
N ASP A 98 11.35 -22.27 -11.88
CA ASP A 98 12.67 -22.27 -12.49
C ASP A 98 13.55 -21.21 -11.85
N ARG A 99 14.85 -21.52 -11.74
CA ARG A 99 15.82 -20.51 -11.30
C ARG A 99 15.94 -19.43 -12.38
N PRO A 100 15.96 -18.15 -12.00
CA PRO A 100 16.15 -17.07 -12.96
C PRO A 100 17.53 -17.21 -13.62
N ASN A 101 17.60 -16.99 -14.93
CA ASN A 101 18.88 -16.91 -15.62
C ASN A 101 19.52 -15.54 -15.32
N ILE A 102 20.85 -15.52 -15.11
CA ILE A 102 21.63 -14.32 -14.80
C ILE A 102 21.51 -13.28 -15.95
N ASP A 103 21.41 -13.75 -17.19
CA ASP A 103 21.39 -12.88 -18.38
C ASP A 103 19.99 -12.35 -18.72
N HIS A 104 18.93 -12.97 -18.19
CA HIS A 104 17.56 -12.55 -18.43
C HIS A 104 16.65 -13.03 -17.29
N THR A 105 16.31 -12.10 -16.39
CA THR A 105 15.37 -12.37 -15.30
C THR A 105 13.93 -12.14 -15.81
N PRO A 106 13.04 -13.14 -15.76
CA PRO A 106 11.64 -12.96 -16.13
C PRO A 106 10.93 -11.93 -15.24
N LYS A 107 9.91 -11.25 -15.77
CA LYS A 107 9.18 -10.17 -15.06
C LYS A 107 8.56 -10.63 -13.74
N GLU A 108 8.15 -11.89 -13.65
CA GLU A 108 7.58 -12.50 -12.46
C GLU A 108 8.62 -12.61 -11.33
N HIS A 109 9.87 -12.94 -11.68
CA HIS A 109 10.99 -12.96 -10.76
C HIS A 109 11.34 -11.54 -10.28
N GLU A 110 11.39 -10.57 -11.20
CA GLU A 110 11.60 -9.15 -10.85
C GLU A 110 10.52 -8.62 -9.91
N ALA A 111 9.24 -8.90 -10.23
CA ALA A 111 8.10 -8.52 -9.41
C ALA A 111 8.15 -9.17 -8.01
N MET A 112 8.47 -10.46 -7.93
CA MET A 112 8.56 -11.18 -6.65
C MET A 112 9.74 -10.66 -5.81
N LYS A 113 10.88 -10.38 -6.45
CA LYS A 113 12.05 -9.76 -5.81
C LYS A 113 11.73 -8.36 -5.29
N ARG A 114 10.97 -7.57 -6.06
CA ARG A 114 10.55 -6.21 -5.68
C ARG A 114 9.55 -6.20 -4.52
N ASP A 115 8.56 -7.09 -4.55
CA ASP A 115 7.53 -7.15 -3.51
C ASP A 115 8.00 -7.85 -2.24
N PHE A 116 8.80 -8.91 -2.38
CA PHE A 116 9.20 -9.79 -1.28
C PHE A 116 10.70 -10.16 -1.33
N PRO A 117 11.61 -9.17 -1.27
CA PRO A 117 13.05 -9.38 -1.48
C PRO A 117 13.64 -10.42 -0.52
N GLU A 118 13.22 -10.41 0.75
CA GLU A 118 13.69 -11.37 1.75
C GLU A 118 13.23 -12.80 1.48
N ALA A 119 12.01 -12.99 0.99
CA ALA A 119 11.46 -14.31 0.68
C ALA A 119 12.09 -14.85 -0.60
N TYR A 120 12.20 -13.99 -1.61
CA TYR A 120 12.87 -14.29 -2.87
C TYR A 120 14.32 -14.74 -2.66
N ALA A 121 15.09 -14.00 -1.85
CA ALA A 121 16.48 -14.32 -1.56
C ALA A 121 16.67 -15.66 -0.82
N LYS A 122 15.65 -16.14 -0.08
CA LYS A 122 15.70 -17.47 0.57
C LYS A 122 15.55 -18.62 -0.42
N VAL A 123 14.83 -18.41 -1.51
CA VAL A 123 14.57 -19.45 -2.52
C VAL A 123 15.69 -19.46 -3.56
N PHE A 124 16.02 -18.30 -4.12
CA PHE A 124 16.92 -18.20 -5.27
C PHE A 124 18.35 -17.76 -4.93
N GLY A 125 18.61 -17.38 -3.67
CA GLY A 125 19.89 -16.86 -3.23
C GLY A 125 19.96 -15.33 -3.28
N LYS A 126 21.03 -14.75 -2.74
CA LYS A 126 21.20 -13.29 -2.66
C LYS A 126 21.82 -12.73 -3.95
N ASP A 127 21.00 -12.02 -4.73
CA ASP A 127 21.48 -10.84 -5.43
C ASP A 127 21.30 -9.67 -4.47
N ALA A 128 22.39 -9.24 -3.84
CA ALA A 128 22.36 -8.26 -2.76
C ALA A 128 22.12 -6.83 -3.29
N GLU A 129 20.90 -6.51 -3.68
CA GLU A 129 20.40 -5.15 -3.52
C GLU A 129 19.55 -5.09 -2.26
N GLN A 130 20.23 -4.69 -1.19
CA GLN A 130 19.62 -4.47 0.11
C GLN A 130 18.53 -3.42 -0.03
N ALA A 131 17.32 -3.74 0.42
CA ALA A 131 16.26 -2.76 0.61
C ALA A 131 16.84 -1.54 1.34
N SER A 132 16.89 -0.40 0.65
CA SER A 132 17.43 0.84 1.19
C SER A 132 16.85 1.07 2.57
N ALA A 133 17.72 1.16 3.59
CA ALA A 133 17.31 1.38 4.97
C ALA A 133 16.28 2.53 5.00
N ALA A 134 15.07 2.23 5.46
CA ALA A 134 14.01 3.22 5.53
C ALA A 134 14.51 4.38 6.40
N VAL A 135 14.78 5.52 5.77
CA VAL A 135 15.14 6.75 6.48
C VAL A 135 14.01 7.01 7.46
N LYS A 136 14.31 6.92 8.76
CA LYS A 136 13.32 7.18 9.81
C LYS A 136 12.97 8.65 9.72
N ALA A 137 11.83 8.94 9.07
CA ALA A 137 11.30 10.29 9.03
C ALA A 137 11.17 10.83 10.46
N LYS A 138 11.63 12.07 10.67
CA LYS A 138 11.50 12.77 11.96
C LYS A 138 10.01 12.80 12.32
N LYS A 139 9.67 12.27 13.50
CA LYS A 139 8.30 12.24 13.98
C LYS A 139 7.85 13.68 14.25
N GLN A 140 6.91 14.19 13.46
CA GLN A 140 6.28 15.48 13.70
C GLN A 140 5.08 15.28 14.62
N TYR A 141 4.96 16.13 15.63
CA TYR A 141 3.82 16.16 16.54
C TYR A 141 3.04 17.44 16.25
N PRO A 142 1.82 17.35 15.67
CA PRO A 142 1.04 18.53 15.35
C PRO A 142 0.52 19.19 16.64
N THR A 143 0.41 20.52 16.61
CA THR A 143 -0.39 21.26 17.59
C THR A 143 -1.87 21.08 17.28
N ILE A 144 -2.69 20.82 18.30
CA ILE A 144 -4.14 20.67 18.16
C ILE A 144 -4.82 21.83 18.89
N CYS A 145 -5.70 22.54 18.20
CA CYS A 145 -6.58 23.56 18.75
C CYS A 145 -7.96 22.95 19.00
N LEU A 146 -8.47 23.04 20.23
CA LEU A 146 -9.80 22.58 20.61
C LEU A 146 -10.68 23.78 20.94
N THR A 147 -11.83 23.88 20.28
CA THR A 147 -12.80 24.94 20.48
C THR A 147 -14.21 24.36 20.61
N ARG A 148 -15.09 25.04 21.35
CA ARG A 148 -16.50 24.67 21.40
C ARG A 148 -17.24 25.50 20.36
N ASP A 149 -17.94 24.83 19.45
CA ASP A 149 -18.81 25.47 18.48
C ASP A 149 -20.23 25.53 19.06
N SER A 150 -20.66 26.74 19.41
CA SER A 150 -21.98 27.00 19.99
C SER A 150 -23.13 26.77 19.01
N LEU A 151 -22.90 26.86 17.69
CA LEU A 151 -23.93 26.67 16.67
C LEU A 151 -24.19 25.19 16.41
N ARG A 152 -23.15 24.37 16.43
CA ARG A 152 -23.23 22.93 16.19
C ARG A 152 -23.46 22.09 17.45
N GLU A 153 -23.51 22.75 18.62
CA GLU A 153 -23.47 22.11 19.93
C GLU A 153 -22.38 21.03 20.05
N ALA A 154 -21.21 21.29 19.45
CA ALA A 154 -20.14 20.31 19.30
C ALA A 154 -18.78 20.91 19.66
N TYR A 155 -17.79 20.04 19.84
CA TYR A 155 -16.38 20.41 19.96
C TYR A 155 -15.69 20.24 18.62
N LEU A 156 -15.00 21.29 18.19
CA LEU A 156 -14.16 21.32 17.00
C LEU A 156 -12.70 21.15 17.39
N ALA A 157 -12.05 20.14 16.83
CA ALA A 157 -10.62 19.93 16.91
C ALA A 157 -9.98 20.30 15.57
N GLU A 158 -8.92 21.09 15.60
CA GLU A 158 -8.22 21.57 14.42
C GLU A 158 -6.71 21.40 14.55
N ILE A 159 -6.04 20.98 13.47
CA ILE A 159 -4.59 21.09 13.33
C ILE A 159 -4.32 22.20 12.30
N PRO A 160 -3.76 23.35 12.73
CA PRO A 160 -3.48 24.45 11.83
C PRO A 160 -2.31 24.11 10.90
N GLY A 161 -2.41 24.52 9.64
CA GLY A 161 -1.38 24.32 8.63
C GLY A 161 -1.99 24.25 7.21
N PRO A 162 -1.17 24.12 6.16
CA PRO A 162 -1.64 23.82 4.82
C PRO A 162 -1.53 22.30 4.55
N PRO A 163 -2.64 21.55 4.41
CA PRO A 163 -4.04 21.95 4.60
C PRO A 163 -4.43 21.96 6.09
N VAL A 164 -5.45 22.75 6.43
CA VAL A 164 -6.03 22.77 7.78
C VAL A 164 -6.79 21.46 7.95
N LEU A 165 -6.50 20.70 9.00
CA LEU A 165 -7.21 19.46 9.30
C LEU A 165 -8.22 19.71 10.41
N ASN A 166 -9.43 19.19 10.26
CA ASN A 166 -10.49 19.43 11.23
C ASN A 166 -11.35 18.19 11.48
N ALA A 167 -11.91 18.12 12.68
CA ALA A 167 -12.84 17.07 13.11
C ALA A 167 -13.78 17.58 14.20
N CYS A 168 -15.03 17.13 14.20
CA CYS A 168 -16.04 17.50 15.20
C CYS A 168 -16.40 16.32 16.11
N GLY A 169 -16.64 16.55 17.39
CA GLY A 169 -17.11 15.54 18.34
C GLY A 169 -18.13 16.07 19.34
N ALA A 170 -18.98 15.20 19.86
CA ALA A 170 -19.97 15.55 20.89
C ALA A 170 -19.34 15.95 22.24
N SER A 171 -18.08 15.55 22.48
CA SER A 171 -17.28 15.89 23.65
C SER A 171 -15.85 16.24 23.22
N LEU A 172 -15.07 16.84 24.14
CA LEU A 172 -13.64 17.12 23.94
C LEU A 172 -12.87 15.86 23.57
N ASP A 173 -13.05 14.77 24.31
CA ASP A 173 -12.38 13.49 24.06
C ASP A 173 -12.75 12.93 22.69
N HIS A 174 -14.03 13.01 22.32
CA HIS A 174 -14.49 12.53 21.02
C HIS A 174 -13.89 13.34 19.87
N ALA A 175 -13.84 14.68 19.99
CA ALA A 175 -13.21 15.53 18.99
C ALA A 175 -11.70 15.25 18.87
N TYR A 176 -11.03 15.03 20.01
CA TYR A 176 -9.62 14.69 20.08
C TYR A 176 -9.27 13.34 19.43
N GLU A 177 -10.06 12.29 19.69
CA GLU A 177 -9.84 11.00 19.03
C GLU A 177 -10.08 11.08 17.51
N ARG A 178 -11.11 11.82 17.07
CA ARG A 178 -11.35 11.99 15.63
C ARG A 178 -10.25 12.76 14.93
N ILE A 179 -9.70 13.83 15.52
CA ILE A 179 -8.59 14.57 14.89
C ILE A 179 -7.31 13.73 14.83
N LYS A 180 -7.07 12.81 15.78
CA LYS A 180 -5.96 11.84 15.68
C LYS A 180 -6.12 10.92 14.49
N GLU A 181 -7.33 10.44 14.20
CA GLU A 181 -7.58 9.61 13.04
C GLU A 181 -7.33 10.38 11.74
N VAL A 182 -7.82 11.62 11.66
CA VAL A 182 -7.59 12.54 10.54
C VAL A 182 -6.08 12.75 10.34
N TRP A 183 -5.32 13.02 11.41
CA TRP A 183 -3.87 13.16 11.33
C TRP A 183 -3.18 11.89 10.79
N LYS A 184 -3.54 10.71 11.29
CA LYS A 184 -2.97 9.43 10.81
C LYS A 184 -3.26 9.19 9.32
N LEU A 185 -4.43 9.59 8.83
CA LEU A 185 -4.77 9.53 7.42
C LEU A 185 -3.91 10.49 6.61
N TYR A 186 -3.77 11.74 7.07
CA TYR A 186 -2.90 12.72 6.43
C TYR A 186 -1.43 12.27 6.37
N GLU A 187 -0.89 11.72 7.45
CA GLU A 187 0.46 11.12 7.44
C GLU A 187 0.59 9.96 6.45
N SER A 188 -0.48 9.19 6.26
CA SER A 188 -0.49 8.09 5.29
C SER A 188 -0.51 8.62 3.85
N LEU A 189 -1.28 9.69 3.61
CA LEU A 189 -1.32 10.39 2.32
C LEU A 189 0.06 10.96 1.96
N LEU A 190 0.72 11.66 2.88
CA LEU A 190 2.06 12.22 2.65
C LEU A 190 3.10 11.14 2.35
N ARG A 191 3.06 10.02 3.07
CA ARG A 191 3.94 8.87 2.80
C ARG A 191 3.69 8.25 1.43
N LEU A 192 2.44 8.14 1.02
CA LEU A 192 2.11 7.62 -0.31
C LEU A 192 2.62 8.56 -1.41
N LYS A 193 2.38 9.87 -1.29
CA LYS A 193 2.90 10.87 -2.24
C LYS A 193 4.42 10.80 -2.37
N SER A 194 5.14 10.77 -1.24
CA SER A 194 6.59 10.64 -1.26
C SER A 194 7.06 9.31 -1.86
N ALA A 195 6.34 8.21 -1.63
CA ALA A 195 6.68 6.92 -2.24
C ALA A 195 6.51 6.95 -3.77
N ILE A 196 5.45 7.60 -4.27
CA ILE A 196 5.21 7.80 -5.71
C ILE A 196 6.33 8.64 -6.32
N GLU A 197 6.67 9.78 -5.73
CA GLU A 197 7.75 10.65 -6.21
C GLU A 197 9.09 9.91 -6.29
N ASN A 198 9.43 9.16 -5.24
CA ASN A 198 10.66 8.37 -5.22
C ASN A 198 10.63 7.22 -6.25
N HIS A 199 9.47 6.62 -6.51
CA HIS A 199 9.34 5.57 -7.51
C HIS A 199 9.52 6.13 -8.92
N ILE A 200 8.79 7.20 -9.27
CA ILE A 200 8.91 7.86 -10.57
C ILE A 200 10.34 8.33 -10.83
N ALA A 201 11.00 8.88 -9.80
CA ALA A 201 12.39 9.28 -9.89
C ALA A 201 13.33 8.11 -10.18
N ARG A 202 13.06 6.90 -9.68
CA ARG A 202 13.88 5.69 -9.95
C ARG A 202 13.67 5.14 -11.34
N GLU A 203 12.45 5.20 -11.88
CA GLU A 203 12.12 4.67 -13.22
C GLU A 203 12.52 5.63 -14.35
N SER A 204 12.93 6.87 -14.03
CA SER A 204 13.35 7.89 -15.00
C SER A 204 14.86 7.89 -15.31
N PHE A 205 15.63 6.97 -14.72
CA PHE A 205 17.07 6.77 -14.92
C PHE A 205 17.35 5.32 -15.31
#